data_AF-A0A9D4MRV5-F1
#
_entry.id   AF-A0A9D4MRV5-F1
#
_cell.length_a   1.000
_cell.length_b   1.000
_cell.length_c   1.000
_cell.angle_alpha   90.00
_cell.angle_beta   90.00
_cell.angle_gamma   90.00
#
_symmetry.space_group_name_H-M   'P 1'
#
loop_
_entity.id
_entity.type
_entity.pdbx_description
1 polymer ?
#
loop_
_entity_poly.entity_id
_entity_poly.type
_entity_poly.pdbx_seq_one_letter_code
_entity_poly.pdbx_strand_id
1 'polypeptide(L)' 'MKGGRELSTGVYIRGLIGETTVTFTADTGASRTMVSTRVYDQLSTKDRPVLKGSVKLRGTGGSPIREMGISEFNMV' A
#
# COMPACT_ATOMS: atom_id res chain seq x y z
N MET A 1 4.72 27.50 9.78
CA MET A 1 3.67 26.93 8.92
C MET A 1 4.12 25.55 8.46
N LYS A 2 3.41 24.48 8.82
CA LYS A 2 3.75 23.11 8.40
C LYS A 2 3.33 22.94 6.93
N GLY A 3 4.29 22.70 6.04
CA GLY A 3 4.04 22.46 4.63
C GLY A 3 3.16 21.21 4.45
N GLY A 4 1.88 21.43 4.16
CA GLY A 4 1.01 20.37 3.68
C GLY A 4 1.46 19.99 2.29
N ARG A 5 1.86 18.72 2.09
CA ARG A 5 2.23 18.20 0.78
C ARG A 5 0.97 18.24 -0.09
N GLU A 6 0.98 19.07 -1.13
CA GLU A 6 -0.11 19.17 -2.08
C GLU A 6 -0.26 17.79 -2.77
N LEU A 7 -1.43 17.18 -2.60
CA LEU A 7 -1.75 15.92 -3.27
C LEU A 7 -2.05 16.25 -4.73
N SER A 8 -1.55 15.44 -5.66
CA SER A 8 -1.91 15.54 -7.08
C SER A 8 -3.43 15.44 -7.27
N THR A 9 -3.97 15.95 -8.38
CA THR A 9 -5.39 15.73 -8.71
C THR A 9 -5.70 14.23 -8.77
N GLY A 10 -6.62 13.76 -7.92
CA GLY A 10 -6.96 12.33 -7.83
C GLY A 10 -8.03 12.04 -6.77
N VAL A 11 -8.52 10.80 -6.75
CA VAL A 11 -9.44 10.31 -5.71
C VAL A 11 -8.62 9.65 -4.62
N TYR A 12 -8.78 10.16 -3.39
CA TYR A 12 -8.07 9.67 -2.22
C TYR A 12 -9.05 9.11 -1.20
N ILE A 13 -8.73 7.94 -0.66
CA ILE A 13 -9.53 7.24 0.34
C ILE A 13 -8.72 7.18 1.63
N ARG A 14 -9.28 7.69 2.73
CA ARG A 14 -8.70 7.48 4.06
C ARG A 14 -9.18 6.15 4.61
N GLY A 15 -8.24 5.32 5.04
CA GLY A 15 -8.53 4.03 5.64
C GLY A 15 -7.56 3.71 6.78
N LEU A 16 -7.76 2.54 7.38
CA LEU A 16 -6.92 2.02 8.45
C LEU A 16 -6.28 0.71 7.99
N ILE A 17 -5.02 0.50 8.37
CA ILE A 17 -4.37 -0.81 8.32
C ILE A 17 -3.90 -1.12 9.74
N GLY A 18 -4.56 -2.07 10.40
CA GLY A 18 -4.46 -2.19 11.85
C GLY A 18 -4.90 -0.88 12.51
N GLU A 19 -4.02 -0.29 13.31
CA GLU A 19 -4.25 1.01 13.97
C GLU A 19 -3.68 2.21 13.19
N THR A 20 -2.99 1.97 12.07
CA THR A 20 -2.32 3.02 11.29
C THR A 20 -3.29 3.66 10.30
N THR A 21 -3.49 4.98 10.40
CA THR A 21 -4.25 5.76 9.41
C THR A 21 -3.42 5.93 8.13
N VAL A 22 -3.98 5.51 7.00
CA VAL A 22 -3.34 5.55 5.69
C VAL A 22 -4.23 6.29 4.70
N THR A 23 -3.61 7.12 3.85
CA THR A 23 -4.28 7.70 2.67
C THR A 23 -3.94 6.86 1.46
N PHE A 24 -4.94 6.20 0.89
CA PHE A 24 -4.84 5.44 -0.34
C PHE A 24 -5.22 6.33 -1.53
N THR A 25 -4.59 6.08 -2.67
CA THR A 25 -5.05 6.60 -3.95
C THR A 25 -5.93 5.54 -4.60
N ALA A 26 -7.11 5.92 -5.10
CA ALA A 26 -7.92 5.00 -5.88
C ALA A 26 -7.25 4.76 -7.24
N ASP A 27 -6.90 3.52 -7.52
CA ASP A 27 -6.31 3.09 -8.79
C ASP A 27 -7.15 1.93 -9.35
N THR A 28 -8.06 2.26 -10.28
CA THR A 28 -8.94 1.27 -10.92
C THR A 28 -8.19 0.34 -11.89
N GLY A 29 -6.96 0.67 -12.25
CA GLY A 29 -6.09 -0.21 -13.05
C GLY A 29 -5.41 -1.29 -12.21
N ALA A 30 -5.41 -1.16 -10.89
CA ALA A 30 -4.83 -2.15 -9.99
C ALA A 30 -5.81 -3.30 -9.77
N SER A 31 -5.35 -4.54 -9.98
CA SER A 31 -6.12 -5.75 -9.68
C SER A 31 -6.09 -6.13 -8.19
N ARG A 32 -5.24 -5.46 -7.39
CA ARG A 32 -5.03 -5.71 -5.96
C ARG A 32 -4.69 -4.40 -5.26
N THR A 33 -5.06 -4.29 -3.99
CA THR A 33 -4.61 -3.19 -3.13
C THR A 33 -3.12 -3.33 -2.87
N MET A 34 -2.38 -2.23 -3.03
CA MET A 34 -0.95 -2.15 -2.78
C MET A 34 -0.67 -1.17 -1.64
N VAL A 35 0.28 -1.54 -0.78
CA VAL A 35 0.78 -0.68 0.29
C VAL A 35 2.27 -0.44 0.09
N SER A 36 2.72 0.78 0.39
CA SER A 36 4.15 1.09 0.34
C SER A 36 4.89 0.41 1.49
N THR A 37 6.18 0.13 1.29
CA THR A 37 7.05 -0.38 2.37
C THR A 37 7.04 0.50 3.62
N ARG A 38 6.92 1.83 3.45
CA ARG A 38 6.80 2.78 4.57
C ARG A 38 5.57 2.52 5.44
N VAL A 39 4.43 2.19 4.83
CA VAL A 39 3.20 1.87 5.57
C VAL A 39 3.35 0.51 6.24
N TYR A 40 3.92 -0.47 5.55
CA TYR A 40 4.21 -1.79 6.13
C TYR A 40 5.14 -1.69 7.34
N ASP A 41 6.19 -0.88 7.27
CA ASP A 41 7.16 -0.70 8.36
C ASP A 41 6.55 -0.01 9.59
N GLN A 42 5.43 0.71 9.43
CA GLN A 42 4.68 1.32 10.53
C GLN A 42 3.76 0.33 11.25
N LEU A 43 3.46 -0.82 10.66
CA LEU A 43 2.67 -1.85 11.32
C LEU A 43 3.48 -2.49 12.46
N SER A 44 2.80 -2.76 13.57
CA SER A 44 3.41 -3.48 14.69
C SER A 44 3.85 -4.88 14.23
N THR A 45 4.95 -5.41 14.76
CA THR A 45 5.52 -6.68 14.29
C THR A 45 4.54 -7.86 14.39
N LYS A 46 3.61 -7.82 15.35
CA LYS A 46 2.55 -8.84 15.52
C LYS A 46 1.45 -8.74 14.46
N ASP A 47 1.22 -7.54 13.93
CA ASP A 47 0.17 -7.27 12.93
C ASP A 47 0.77 -7.22 11.51
N ARG A 48 2.10 -7.34 11.38
CA ARG A 48 2.78 -7.36 10.10
C ARG A 48 2.35 -8.61 9.33
N PRO A 49 1.74 -8.42 8.16
CA PRO A 49 1.35 -9.53 7.33
C PRO A 49 2.56 -10.37 6.91
N VAL A 50 2.44 -11.70 6.90
CA VAL A 50 3.51 -12.55 6.37
C VAL A 50 3.46 -12.52 4.85
N LEU A 51 4.58 -12.16 4.24
CA LEU A 51 4.74 -12.10 2.79
C LEU A 51 4.90 -13.51 2.24
N LYS A 52 3.90 -13.99 1.48
CA LYS A 52 3.89 -15.32 0.86
C LYS A 52 4.27 -15.22 -0.61
N GLY A 53 5.52 -15.58 -0.93
CA GLY A 53 6.03 -15.58 -2.30
C GLY A 53 5.99 -14.20 -2.97
N SER A 54 6.32 -14.16 -4.25
CA SER A 54 6.18 -12.97 -5.10
C SER A 54 5.36 -13.32 -6.33
N VAL A 55 4.43 -12.44 -6.71
CA VAL A 55 3.67 -12.53 -7.97
C VAL A 55 4.31 -11.76 -9.13
N LYS A 56 5.51 -11.20 -8.93
CA LYS A 56 6.27 -10.50 -9.98
C LYS A 56 5.44 -9.40 -10.64
N LEU A 57 4.91 -8.49 -9.83
CA LEU A 57 4.15 -7.33 -10.31
C LEU A 57 4.99 -6.50 -11.31
N ARG A 58 4.32 -5.96 -12.32
CA ARG A 58 4.91 -5.05 -13.29
C ARG A 58 4.33 -3.66 -13.13
N GLY A 59 5.20 -2.66 -13.17
CA GLY A 59 4.78 -1.26 -13.23
C GLY A 59 4.25 -0.90 -14.61
N THR A 60 3.72 0.31 -14.74
CA THR A 60 3.10 0.83 -15.96
C THR A 60 4.05 0.83 -17.17
N GLY A 61 5.38 0.91 -16.94
CA GLY A 61 6.41 0.78 -17.97
C GLY A 61 6.86 -0.66 -18.27
N GLY A 62 6.18 -1.67 -17.74
CA GLY A 62 6.52 -3.09 -17.90
C GLY A 62 7.67 -3.58 -17.03
N SER A 63 8.42 -2.67 -16.37
CA SER A 63 9.49 -3.01 -15.44
C SER A 63 8.96 -3.78 -14.23
N PRO A 64 9.68 -4.82 -13.75
CA PRO A 64 9.32 -5.49 -12.50
C PRO A 64 9.35 -4.51 -11.33
N ILE A 65 8.31 -4.54 -10.52
CA ILE A 65 8.31 -3.86 -9.22
C ILE A 65 9.02 -4.81 -8.24
N ARG A 66 9.93 -4.26 -7.43
CA ARG A 66 10.49 -5.01 -6.30
C ARG A 66 9.38 -5.24 -5.28
N GLU A 67 8.76 -6.39 -5.39
CA GLU A 67 7.77 -6.89 -4.46
C GLU A 67 8.48 -7.55 -3.27
N MET A 68 8.07 -7.22 -2.06
CA MET A 68 8.56 -7.92 -0.86
C MET A 68 7.71 -9.19 -0.59
N GLY A 69 6.49 -9.22 -1.13
CA GLY A 69 5.62 -10.37 -1.33
C GLY A 69 4.13 -10.00 -1.27
N ILE A 70 3.24 -10.99 -1.26
CA ILE A 70 1.79 -10.78 -1.05
C ILE A 70 1.46 -11.00 0.41
N SER A 71 0.52 -10.20 0.92
CA SER A 71 -0.21 -10.63 2.09
C SER A 71 -1.70 -10.34 2.03
N GLU A 72 -2.43 -11.08 2.85
CA GLU A 72 -3.88 -11.00 2.98
C GLU A 72 -4.19 -10.20 4.24
N PHE A 73 -4.91 -9.09 4.06
CA PHE A 73 -5.45 -8.32 5.16
C PHE A 73 -6.90 -8.76 5.36
N ASN A 74 -7.23 -9.20 6.56
CA ASN A 74 -8.63 -9.26 6.98
C ASN A 74 -9.07 -7.84 7.27
N MET A 75 -9.93 -7.28 6.43
CA MET A 75 -10.65 -6.05 6.79
C MET A 75 -11.69 -6.45 7.84
N VAL A 76 -11.59 -5.88 9.04
CA VAL A 76 -12.60 -5.98 10.09
C VAL A 76 -13.65 -4.89 9.87
#